data_AF-A0A484HR72-F1
#
_entry.id   AF-A0A484HR72-F1
#
_cell.length_a   1.000
_cell.length_b   1.000
_cell.length_c   1.000
_cell.angle_alpha   90.00
_cell.angle_beta   90.00
_cell.angle_gamma   90.00
#
_symmetry.space_group_name_H-M   'P 1'
#
loop_
_entity.id
_entity.type
_entity.pdbx_description
1 polymer ?
#
loop_
_entity_poly.entity_id
_entity_poly.type
_entity_poly.pdbx_seq_one_letter_code
_entity_poly.pdbx_strand_id
1 'polypeptide(L)'
;MAVAIFCCSKIFYTIDQTKLAKFHVCNQHLLCPFCAGIRASKAIQKYTERVDEVLKKNRKLKPVLITLTVKNGTDLSERSAHLIKSLRTLIKRRQDYNKKGRGFNEFCKINGAMYSYENTYNEQTEEWHPHVHMFALLDDWIDQEQMSETWHEITGDSFIVDIRKVKKEKDLGYAKAAAEVCKYALKFGDLTVENTWEAFKVLKGKRLSGAFGSLYGVKIPENLADDMPDEKDLPYLEMLYKFVFGKQSYYDLQMTRHVEPQANDRQREREERPSDPTGENEKVVIGDGARTVAGGGLAPLHRPQQGRKKQHWQVPPVTRVRVKKTYQKMGWLFVCYTHVKS
;
A
#
# COMPACT_ATOMS: atom_id res chain seq x y z
N MET A 1 8.40 19.59 -5.17
CA MET A 1 7.68 18.37 -4.73
C MET A 1 8.68 17.37 -4.19
N ALA A 2 8.50 16.88 -2.96
CA ALA A 2 9.30 15.79 -2.42
C ALA A 2 8.70 14.46 -2.90
N VAL A 3 9.47 13.60 -3.58
CA VAL A 3 9.02 12.32 -4.16
C VAL A 3 9.98 11.21 -3.70
N ALA A 4 9.54 9.95 -3.72
CA ALA A 4 10.44 8.83 -3.45
C ALA A 4 11.58 8.82 -4.47
N ILE A 5 12.82 8.75 -3.97
CA ILE A 5 14.00 8.85 -4.82
C ILE A 5 14.29 7.49 -5.46
N PHE A 6 14.06 6.40 -4.71
CA PHE A 6 14.23 5.03 -5.19
C PHE A 6 13.10 4.11 -4.69
N CYS A 7 12.63 3.23 -5.57
CA CYS A 7 11.64 2.19 -5.28
C CYS A 7 12.11 0.86 -5.83
N CYS A 8 12.07 -0.18 -5.01
CA CYS A 8 12.40 -1.56 -5.37
C CYS A 8 11.14 -2.41 -5.29
N SER A 9 10.70 -2.95 -6.43
CA SER A 9 9.54 -3.83 -6.54
C SER A 9 9.97 -5.25 -6.87
N LYS A 10 9.31 -6.24 -6.28
CA LYS A 10 9.46 -7.64 -6.67
C LYS A 10 8.20 -8.10 -7.39
N ILE A 11 8.38 -8.63 -8.59
CA ILE A 11 7.31 -9.17 -9.42
C ILE A 11 7.39 -10.69 -9.35
N PHE A 12 6.46 -11.29 -8.62
CA PHE A 12 6.27 -12.74 -8.55
C PHE A 12 5.37 -13.16 -9.71
N TYR A 13 6.00 -13.40 -10.86
CA TYR A 13 5.31 -13.68 -12.13
C TYR A 13 4.59 -15.04 -12.16
N THR A 14 4.85 -15.92 -11.20
CA THR A 14 4.16 -17.21 -11.05
C THR A 14 2.77 -17.05 -10.43
N ILE A 15 2.60 -16.04 -9.59
CA ILE A 15 1.34 -15.73 -8.88
C ILE A 15 0.71 -14.42 -9.35
N ASP A 16 1.25 -13.81 -10.42
CA ASP A 16 0.86 -12.52 -10.97
C ASP A 16 0.75 -11.40 -9.90
N GLN A 17 1.67 -11.38 -8.93
CA GLN A 17 1.72 -10.37 -7.87
C GLN A 17 2.94 -9.46 -8.01
N THR A 18 2.72 -8.16 -7.76
CA THR A 18 3.79 -7.17 -7.59
C THR A 18 3.77 -6.66 -6.16
N LYS A 19 4.94 -6.66 -5.51
CA LYS A 19 5.11 -6.23 -4.12
C LYS A 19 6.18 -5.15 -4.03
N LEU A 20 5.88 -4.05 -3.36
CA LEU A 20 6.87 -3.02 -3.05
C LEU A 20 7.75 -3.51 -1.89
N ALA A 21 8.98 -3.94 -2.20
CA ALA A 21 9.86 -4.57 -1.22
C ALA A 21 10.68 -3.56 -0.42
N LYS A 22 11.19 -2.50 -1.07
CA LYS A 22 11.96 -1.42 -0.42
C LYS A 22 11.70 -0.10 -1.12
N PHE A 23 11.72 1.00 -0.40
CA PHE A 23 11.65 2.33 -1.00
C PHE A 23 12.29 3.35 -0.06
N HIS A 24 12.75 4.46 -0.63
CA HIS A 24 13.21 5.62 0.13
C HIS A 24 12.33 6.82 -0.19
N VAL A 25 11.55 7.25 0.80
CA VAL A 25 10.57 8.33 0.69
C VAL A 25 10.90 9.50 1.61
N CYS A 26 10.30 10.66 1.35
CA CYS A 26 10.45 11.84 2.18
C CYS A 26 9.64 11.79 3.51
N ASN A 27 8.73 10.82 3.68
CA ASN A 27 7.83 10.68 4.82
C ASN A 27 6.91 11.90 5.11
N GLN A 28 6.87 12.90 4.21
CA GLN A 28 6.03 14.08 4.31
C GLN A 28 4.68 13.85 3.59
N HIS A 29 3.80 13.04 4.17
CA HIS A 29 2.52 12.66 3.56
C HIS A 29 1.54 13.82 3.31
N LEU A 30 1.71 14.97 3.96
CA LEU A 30 0.90 16.16 3.69
C LEU A 30 1.39 16.98 2.47
N LEU A 31 2.63 16.76 2.00
CA LEU A 31 3.21 17.47 0.85
C LEU A 31 3.50 16.54 -0.34
N CYS A 32 3.72 15.26 -0.05
CA CYS A 32 4.11 14.26 -1.02
C CYS A 32 2.92 13.38 -1.36
N PRO A 33 2.34 13.50 -2.58
CA PRO A 33 1.21 12.67 -3.01
C PRO A 33 1.59 11.18 -3.06
N PHE A 34 2.86 10.85 -3.27
CA PHE A 34 3.34 9.48 -3.22
C PHE A 34 3.34 8.90 -1.79
N CYS A 35 3.86 9.64 -0.80
CA CYS A 35 3.80 9.22 0.62
C CYS A 35 2.36 9.15 1.12
N ALA A 36 1.51 10.08 0.67
CA ALA A 36 0.08 10.06 0.90
C ALA A 36 -0.54 8.75 0.35
N GLY A 37 -0.34 8.45 -0.93
CA GLY A 37 -0.94 7.28 -1.56
C GLY A 37 -0.51 5.95 -0.92
N ILE A 38 0.77 5.79 -0.58
CA ILE A 38 1.25 4.60 0.12
C ILE A 38 0.55 4.44 1.48
N ARG A 39 0.48 5.52 2.26
CA ARG A 39 -0.15 5.49 3.58
C ARG A 39 -1.65 5.22 3.50
N ALA A 40 -2.34 5.81 2.51
CA ALA A 40 -3.74 5.51 2.22
C ALA A 40 -3.93 4.04 1.89
N SER A 41 -3.12 3.47 0.99
CA SER A 41 -3.21 2.07 0.59
C SER A 41 -3.14 1.12 1.78
N LYS A 42 -2.16 1.33 2.68
CA LYS A 42 -2.03 0.51 3.91
C LYS A 42 -3.20 0.70 4.88
N ALA A 43 -3.71 1.92 5.02
CA ALA A 43 -4.90 2.17 5.82
C ALA A 43 -6.12 1.43 5.25
N ILE A 44 -6.33 1.49 3.94
CA ILE A 44 -7.45 0.82 3.25
C ILE A 44 -7.41 -0.68 3.48
N GLN A 45 -6.23 -1.31 3.32
CA GLN A 45 -6.07 -2.75 3.56
C GLN A 45 -6.50 -3.12 4.99
N LYS A 46 -5.93 -2.44 6.00
CA LYS A 46 -6.20 -2.76 7.41
C LYS A 46 -7.63 -2.45 7.83
N TYR A 47 -8.22 -1.37 7.34
CA TYR A 47 -9.62 -1.06 7.63
C TYR A 47 -10.59 -1.99 6.90
N THR A 48 -10.28 -2.44 5.69
CA THR A 48 -11.10 -3.42 4.97
C THR A 48 -11.12 -4.76 5.72
N GLU A 49 -9.96 -5.26 6.14
CA GLU A 49 -9.84 -6.45 7.01
C GLU A 49 -10.71 -6.30 8.26
N ARG A 50 -10.60 -5.15 8.94
CA ARG A 50 -11.35 -4.89 10.18
C ARG A 50 -12.86 -4.80 9.96
N VAL A 51 -13.30 -4.14 8.90
CA VAL A 51 -14.73 -4.01 8.56
C VAL A 51 -15.31 -5.39 8.27
N ASP A 52 -14.59 -6.23 7.53
CA ASP A 52 -15.03 -7.59 7.24
C ASP A 52 -15.13 -8.46 8.51
N GLU A 53 -14.19 -8.34 9.45
CA GLU A 53 -14.26 -9.01 10.75
C GLU A 53 -15.50 -8.59 11.55
N VAL A 54 -15.77 -7.29 11.62
CA VAL A 54 -16.89 -6.74 12.39
C VAL A 54 -18.22 -7.17 11.77
N LEU A 55 -18.34 -7.12 10.45
CA LEU A 55 -19.54 -7.55 9.73
C LEU A 55 -19.76 -9.06 9.77
N LYS A 56 -18.68 -9.87 9.83
CA LYS A 56 -18.80 -11.32 10.07
C LYS A 56 -19.41 -11.60 11.45
N LYS A 57 -19.03 -10.84 12.48
CA LYS A 57 -19.57 -10.98 13.85
C LYS A 57 -20.99 -10.45 13.98
N ASN A 58 -21.30 -9.32 13.35
CA ASN A 58 -22.62 -8.71 13.37
C ASN A 58 -23.06 -8.28 11.97
N ARG A 59 -23.83 -9.16 11.31
CA ARG A 59 -24.35 -8.92 9.95
C ARG A 59 -25.50 -7.91 9.90
N LYS A 60 -26.05 -7.48 11.04
CA LYS A 60 -27.16 -6.50 11.08
C LYS A 60 -26.67 -5.07 10.89
N LEU A 61 -25.38 -4.82 11.06
CA LEU A 61 -24.79 -3.50 10.91
C LEU A 61 -24.96 -2.97 9.48
N LYS A 62 -25.30 -1.69 9.36
CA LYS A 62 -25.55 -1.02 8.09
C LYS A 62 -24.34 -0.13 7.73
N PRO A 63 -23.55 -0.47 6.70
CA PRO A 63 -22.42 0.35 6.28
C PRO A 63 -22.88 1.62 5.55
N VAL A 64 -22.37 2.77 5.98
CA VAL A 64 -22.70 4.08 5.42
C VAL A 64 -21.44 4.94 5.28
N LEU A 65 -21.50 5.90 4.36
CA LEU A 65 -20.61 7.04 4.32
C LEU A 65 -21.35 8.24 4.88
N ILE A 66 -20.69 8.97 5.78
CA ILE A 66 -21.21 10.18 6.41
C ILE A 66 -20.24 11.31 6.10
N THR A 67 -20.75 12.42 5.61
CA THR A 67 -19.98 13.65 5.40
C THR A 67 -20.57 14.76 6.24
N LEU A 68 -19.74 15.42 7.06
CA LEU A 68 -20.12 16.59 7.84
C LEU A 68 -19.26 17.76 7.40
N THR A 69 -19.87 18.91 7.14
CA THR A 69 -19.13 20.12 6.72
C THR A 69 -19.36 21.24 7.73
N VAL A 70 -18.45 22.21 7.78
CA VAL A 70 -18.68 23.50 8.45
C VAL A 70 -18.81 24.61 7.40
N LYS A 71 -19.32 25.77 7.80
CA LYS A 71 -19.38 26.92 6.90
C LYS A 71 -17.98 27.29 6.39
N ASN A 72 -17.90 27.59 5.10
CA ASN A 72 -16.70 28.08 4.45
C ASN A 72 -16.14 29.32 5.16
N GLY A 73 -14.83 29.53 5.04
CA GLY A 73 -14.21 30.76 5.52
C GLY A 73 -12.80 30.93 4.99
N THR A 74 -12.29 32.14 5.10
CA THR A 74 -10.97 32.53 4.56
C THR A 74 -9.80 32.03 5.41
N ASP A 75 -10.00 31.81 6.72
CA ASP A 75 -8.97 31.30 7.64
C ASP A 75 -9.04 29.77 7.80
N LEU A 76 -8.12 29.04 7.18
CA LEU A 76 -8.00 27.60 7.31
C LEU A 76 -7.73 27.13 8.75
N SER A 77 -6.93 27.87 9.51
CA SER A 77 -6.56 27.48 10.87
C SER A 77 -7.78 27.48 11.78
N GLU A 78 -8.56 28.55 11.71
CA GLU A 78 -9.79 28.71 12.47
C GLU A 78 -10.85 27.72 11.99
N ARG A 79 -11.13 27.63 10.69
CA ARG A 79 -12.14 26.70 10.15
C ARG A 79 -11.80 25.23 10.43
N SER A 80 -10.53 24.83 10.30
CA SER A 80 -10.09 23.46 10.63
C SER A 80 -10.18 23.17 12.13
N ALA A 81 -9.84 24.14 12.99
CA ALA A 81 -9.96 23.99 14.44
C ALA A 81 -11.43 23.87 14.86
N HIS A 82 -12.31 24.66 14.24
CA HIS A 82 -13.76 24.61 14.45
C HIS A 82 -14.31 23.22 14.10
N LEU A 83 -14.04 22.71 12.89
CA LEU A 83 -14.48 21.38 12.48
C LEU A 83 -13.96 20.27 13.41
N ILE A 84 -12.67 20.31 13.77
CA ILE A 84 -12.06 19.31 14.67
C ILE A 84 -12.72 19.36 16.06
N LYS A 85 -12.97 20.57 16.59
CA LYS A 85 -13.64 20.76 17.89
C LYS A 85 -15.07 20.23 17.85
N SER A 86 -15.81 20.56 16.81
CA SER A 86 -17.21 20.13 16.62
C SER A 86 -17.32 18.61 16.51
N LEU A 87 -16.48 17.96 15.70
CA LEU A 87 -16.46 16.49 15.61
C LEU A 87 -16.06 15.85 16.94
N ARG A 88 -15.08 16.41 17.66
CA ARG A 88 -14.70 15.90 18.99
C ARG A 88 -15.84 15.99 19.99
N THR A 89 -16.59 17.10 19.99
CA THR A 89 -17.78 17.26 20.83
C THR A 89 -18.83 16.21 20.51
N LEU A 90 -19.10 15.97 19.22
CA LEU A 90 -20.05 14.96 18.77
C LEU A 90 -19.64 13.54 19.21
N ILE A 91 -18.37 13.16 19.02
CA ILE A 91 -17.82 11.89 19.50
C ILE A 91 -17.91 11.79 21.02
N LYS A 92 -17.63 12.89 21.75
CA LYS A 92 -17.73 12.93 23.21
C LYS A 92 -19.17 12.73 23.70
N ARG A 93 -20.16 13.38 23.07
CA ARG A 93 -21.59 13.19 23.39
C ARG A 93 -22.00 11.73 23.23
N ARG A 94 -21.58 11.06 22.15
CA ARG A 94 -21.77 9.61 21.97
C ARG A 94 -21.12 8.78 23.08
N GLN A 95 -19.88 9.11 23.45
CA GLN A 95 -19.20 8.41 24.56
C GLN A 95 -19.91 8.63 25.90
N ASP A 96 -20.41 9.83 26.16
CA ASP A 96 -21.17 10.15 27.35
C ASP A 96 -22.49 9.38 27.40
N TYR A 97 -23.22 9.27 26.28
CA TYR A 97 -24.40 8.42 26.18
C TYR A 97 -24.07 6.95 26.49
N ASN A 98 -23.02 6.40 25.85
CA ASN A 98 -22.63 5.01 26.08
C ASN A 98 -22.19 4.71 27.51
N LYS A 99 -21.65 5.70 28.25
CA LYS A 99 -21.19 5.54 29.63
C LYS A 99 -22.26 5.85 30.68
N LYS A 100 -23.09 6.85 30.43
CA LYS A 100 -24.01 7.45 31.42
C LYS A 100 -25.48 7.23 31.09
N GLY A 101 -25.81 6.74 29.89
CA GLY A 101 -27.18 6.48 29.44
C GLY A 101 -28.04 7.72 29.15
N ARG A 102 -27.46 8.93 29.11
CA ARG A 102 -28.19 10.19 28.88
C ARG A 102 -27.64 10.99 27.71
N GLY A 103 -28.48 11.83 27.08
CA GLY A 103 -28.08 12.68 25.95
C GLY A 103 -28.00 11.94 24.62
N PHE A 104 -28.95 11.03 24.37
CA PHE A 104 -29.08 10.35 23.09
C PHE A 104 -29.23 11.35 21.94
N ASN A 105 -28.53 11.08 20.86
CA ASN A 105 -28.67 11.76 19.58
C ASN A 105 -28.41 10.73 18.48
N GLU A 106 -28.73 11.08 17.25
CA GLU A 106 -28.62 10.19 16.09
C GLU A 106 -27.22 9.61 15.88
N PHE A 107 -26.16 10.36 16.23
CA PHE A 107 -24.78 9.88 16.15
C PHE A 107 -24.49 8.70 17.10
N CYS A 108 -25.31 8.50 18.14
CA CYS A 108 -25.21 7.37 19.05
C CYS A 108 -25.57 6.02 18.39
N LYS A 109 -26.31 6.03 17.28
CA LYS A 109 -26.63 4.83 16.49
C LYS A 109 -25.42 4.25 15.73
N ILE A 110 -24.30 4.98 15.68
CA ILE A 110 -23.06 4.49 15.08
C ILE A 110 -22.40 3.49 16.02
N ASN A 111 -22.20 2.27 15.56
CA ASN A 111 -21.48 1.22 16.29
C ASN A 111 -19.96 1.49 16.31
N GLY A 112 -19.42 1.86 15.15
CA GLY A 112 -18.02 2.22 14.96
C GLY A 112 -17.82 2.93 13.63
N ALA A 113 -16.81 3.80 13.57
CA ALA A 113 -16.48 4.54 12.37
C ALA A 113 -14.99 4.80 12.26
N MET A 114 -14.51 4.95 11.03
CA MET A 114 -13.24 5.61 10.72
C MET A 114 -13.52 6.90 9.96
N TYR A 115 -12.65 7.88 10.11
CA TYR A 115 -12.87 9.20 9.53
C TYR A 115 -11.57 9.92 9.17
N SER A 116 -11.71 10.88 8.27
CA SER A 116 -10.63 11.71 7.75
C SER A 116 -11.12 13.13 7.50
N TYR A 117 -10.31 14.13 7.87
CA TYR A 117 -10.58 15.51 7.50
C TYR A 117 -10.03 15.81 6.11
N GLU A 118 -10.84 16.45 5.28
CA GLU A 118 -10.46 17.01 3.98
C GLU A 118 -10.54 18.53 4.06
N ASN A 119 -9.60 19.21 3.41
CA ASN A 119 -9.66 20.66 3.24
C ASN A 119 -9.58 20.95 1.76
N THR A 120 -10.66 21.50 1.21
CA THR A 120 -10.71 21.98 -0.17
C THR A 120 -10.67 23.50 -0.17
N TYR A 121 -10.28 24.10 -1.29
CA TYR A 121 -10.23 25.54 -1.46
C TYR A 121 -11.02 25.92 -2.71
N ASN A 122 -11.88 26.93 -2.60
CA ASN A 122 -12.63 27.46 -3.72
C ASN A 122 -11.93 28.72 -4.24
N GLU A 123 -11.36 28.64 -5.45
CA GLU A 123 -10.65 29.78 -6.06
C GLU A 123 -11.57 30.95 -6.43
N GLN A 124 -12.88 30.73 -6.61
CA GLN A 124 -13.82 31.79 -6.95
C GLN A 124 -14.24 32.63 -5.75
N THR A 125 -14.40 31.98 -4.58
CA THR A 125 -14.82 32.66 -3.34
C THR A 125 -13.64 32.96 -2.42
N GLU A 126 -12.45 32.46 -2.75
CA GLU A 126 -11.22 32.55 -1.94
C GLU A 126 -11.37 31.94 -0.53
N GLU A 127 -12.25 30.95 -0.38
CA GLU A 127 -12.57 30.34 0.91
C GLU A 127 -12.13 28.88 1.00
N TRP A 128 -11.74 28.48 2.21
CA TRP A 128 -11.53 27.10 2.60
C TRP A 128 -12.86 26.43 2.94
N HIS A 129 -13.02 25.20 2.46
CA HIS A 129 -14.15 24.33 2.74
C HIS A 129 -13.66 23.03 3.41
N PRO A 130 -13.45 23.06 4.73
CA PRO A 130 -13.09 21.89 5.49
C PRO A 130 -14.31 21.04 5.79
N HIS A 131 -14.14 19.72 5.63
CA HIS A 131 -15.18 18.75 5.91
C HIS A 131 -14.57 17.42 6.37
N VAL A 132 -15.38 16.58 6.99
CA VAL A 132 -14.97 15.25 7.43
C VAL A 132 -15.77 14.20 6.70
N HIS A 133 -15.05 13.22 6.15
CA HIS A 133 -15.63 12.00 5.61
C HIS A 133 -15.49 10.88 6.62
N MET A 134 -16.53 10.08 6.77
CA MET A 134 -16.57 8.96 7.68
C MET A 134 -17.13 7.72 7.00
N PHE A 135 -16.48 6.58 7.21
CA PHE A 135 -17.08 5.28 6.97
C PHE A 135 -17.58 4.76 8.31
N ALA A 136 -18.89 4.56 8.43
CA ALA A 136 -19.54 4.16 9.67
C ALA A 136 -20.34 2.87 9.50
N LEU A 137 -20.41 2.11 10.58
CA LEU A 137 -21.27 0.94 10.74
C LEU A 137 -22.37 1.32 11.71
N LEU A 138 -23.63 1.32 11.26
CA LEU A 138 -24.77 1.70 12.09
C LEU A 138 -25.47 0.49 12.69
N ASP A 139 -25.89 0.60 13.95
CA ASP A 139 -26.81 -0.33 14.60
C ASP A 139 -28.24 -0.11 14.08
N ASP A 140 -28.64 1.16 13.90
CA ASP A 140 -29.89 1.54 13.24
C ASP A 140 -29.73 2.75 12.31
N TRP A 141 -30.69 2.97 11.41
CA TRP A 141 -30.62 4.06 10.44
C TRP A 141 -30.67 5.41 11.15
N ILE A 142 -29.82 6.33 10.69
CA ILE A 142 -29.76 7.70 11.18
C ILE A 142 -30.85 8.52 10.49
N ASP A 143 -31.61 9.25 11.28
CA ASP A 143 -32.45 10.35 10.82
C ASP A 143 -31.54 11.54 10.48
N GLN A 144 -31.48 11.87 9.20
CA GLN A 144 -30.59 12.90 8.69
C GLN A 144 -31.00 14.31 9.14
N GLU A 145 -32.29 14.56 9.36
CA GLU A 145 -32.79 15.86 9.80
C GLU A 145 -32.39 16.12 11.26
N GLN A 146 -32.66 15.15 12.15
CA GLN A 146 -32.24 15.23 13.55
C GLN A 146 -30.71 15.26 13.72
N MET A 147 -29.98 14.55 12.84
CA MET A 147 -28.52 14.61 12.81
C MET A 147 -28.02 15.99 12.37
N SER A 148 -28.67 16.60 11.39
CA SER A 148 -28.42 17.97 10.91
C SER A 148 -28.67 19.00 12.02
N GLU A 149 -29.77 18.88 12.77
CA GLU A 149 -30.06 19.73 13.94
C GLU A 149 -28.99 19.59 15.02
N THR A 150 -28.60 18.35 15.35
CA THR A 150 -27.52 18.10 16.32
C THR A 150 -26.20 18.71 15.85
N TRP A 151 -25.91 18.62 14.55
CA TRP A 151 -24.70 19.20 13.97
C TRP A 151 -24.72 20.72 14.01
N HIS A 152 -25.86 21.34 13.72
CA HIS A 152 -26.06 22.77 13.84
C HIS A 152 -25.99 23.26 15.29
N GLU A 153 -26.53 22.52 16.25
CA GLU A 153 -26.42 22.82 17.67
C GLU A 153 -24.96 22.85 18.14
N ILE A 154 -24.11 21.96 17.62
CA ILE A 154 -22.70 21.86 18.00
C ILE A 154 -21.85 22.90 17.28
N THR A 155 -22.07 23.10 15.98
CA THR A 155 -21.25 23.98 15.15
C THR A 155 -21.69 25.43 15.23
N GLY A 156 -22.99 25.69 15.39
CA GLY A 156 -23.60 27.02 15.31
C GLY A 156 -23.58 27.65 13.91
N ASP A 157 -22.98 27.01 12.92
CA ASP A 157 -22.77 27.60 11.58
C ASP A 157 -23.03 26.63 10.41
N SER A 158 -23.26 25.34 10.66
CA SER A 158 -23.55 24.36 9.61
C SER A 158 -24.59 23.33 10.02
N PHE A 159 -25.49 23.05 9.10
CA PHE A 159 -26.48 21.96 9.17
C PHE A 159 -26.24 20.91 8.08
N ILE A 160 -25.13 21.02 7.33
CA ILE A 160 -24.87 20.17 6.18
C ILE A 160 -24.33 18.82 6.64
N VAL A 161 -25.17 17.81 6.46
CA VAL A 161 -24.88 16.40 6.73
C VAL A 161 -25.30 15.60 5.50
N ASP A 162 -24.42 14.78 4.95
CA ASP A 162 -24.74 13.78 3.92
C ASP A 162 -24.58 12.37 4.49
N ILE A 163 -25.59 11.52 4.32
CA ILE A 163 -25.56 10.13 4.79
C ILE A 163 -26.01 9.24 3.65
N ARG A 164 -25.10 8.39 3.19
CA ARG A 164 -25.33 7.52 2.05
C ARG A 164 -24.99 6.07 2.37
N LYS A 165 -25.86 5.16 1.95
CA LYS A 165 -25.64 3.72 2.12
C LYS A 165 -24.50 3.25 1.23
N VAL A 166 -23.57 2.49 1.81
CA VAL A 166 -22.50 1.84 1.04
C VAL A 166 -23.01 0.52 0.51
N LYS A 167 -22.97 0.36 -0.82
CA LYS A 167 -23.23 -0.91 -1.49
C LYS A 167 -21.96 -1.74 -1.50
N LYS A 168 -22.09 -3.02 -1.14
CA LYS A 168 -21.01 -4.00 -1.26
C LYS A 168 -20.77 -4.31 -2.74
N GLU A 169 -19.55 -4.13 -3.22
CA GLU A 169 -19.16 -4.57 -4.57
C GLU A 169 -18.77 -6.06 -4.54
N LYS A 170 -19.04 -6.78 -5.64
CA LYS A 170 -18.84 -8.24 -5.71
C LYS A 170 -17.37 -8.64 -5.50
N ASP A 171 -16.44 -7.88 -6.10
CA ASP A 171 -15.01 -8.22 -6.09
C ASP A 171 -14.20 -7.45 -5.04
N LEU A 172 -14.61 -6.21 -4.74
CA LEU A 172 -13.87 -5.28 -3.87
C LEU A 172 -14.48 -5.13 -2.47
N GLY A 173 -15.64 -5.74 -2.21
CA GLY A 173 -16.32 -5.63 -0.92
C GLY A 173 -16.61 -4.17 -0.55
N TYR A 174 -16.05 -3.72 0.57
CA TYR A 174 -16.13 -2.34 1.07
C TYR A 174 -14.86 -1.51 0.82
N ALA A 175 -13.86 -2.08 0.13
CA ALA A 175 -12.58 -1.43 -0.08
C ALA A 175 -12.71 -0.07 -0.80
N LYS A 176 -13.67 0.07 -1.71
CA LYS A 176 -13.92 1.35 -2.42
C LYS A 176 -14.37 2.46 -1.48
N ALA A 177 -15.29 2.16 -0.56
CA ALA A 177 -15.75 3.15 0.42
C ALA A 177 -14.66 3.43 1.47
N ALA A 178 -13.87 2.43 1.84
CA ALA A 178 -12.70 2.63 2.69
C ALA A 178 -11.64 3.50 2.00
N ALA A 179 -11.43 3.29 0.70
CA ALA A 179 -10.54 4.06 -0.14
C ALA A 179 -10.98 5.51 -0.28
N GLU A 180 -12.29 5.75 -0.37
CA GLU A 180 -12.83 7.09 -0.40
C GLU A 180 -12.43 7.89 0.85
N VAL A 181 -12.71 7.38 2.05
CA VAL A 181 -12.29 8.04 3.31
C VAL A 181 -10.78 8.15 3.42
N CYS A 182 -10.03 7.08 3.09
CA CYS A 182 -8.57 7.12 3.21
C CYS A 182 -7.90 8.06 2.18
N LYS A 183 -8.50 8.27 1.01
CA LYS A 183 -8.05 9.23 0.00
C LYS A 183 -8.06 10.65 0.57
N TYR A 184 -9.12 11.00 1.30
CA TYR A 184 -9.35 12.35 1.79
C TYR A 184 -8.46 12.78 2.95
N ALA A 185 -7.97 11.83 3.76
CA ALA A 185 -7.01 12.12 4.82
C ALA A 185 -5.71 12.79 4.33
N LEU A 186 -5.41 12.70 3.02
CA LEU A 186 -4.10 12.99 2.46
C LEU A 186 -4.17 13.81 1.15
N LYS A 187 -5.34 14.36 0.83
CA LYS A 187 -5.62 15.02 -0.44
C LYS A 187 -5.33 16.52 -0.38
N PHE A 188 -4.06 16.89 -0.53
CA PHE A 188 -3.67 18.25 -0.95
C PHE A 188 -3.42 18.34 -2.47
N GLY A 189 -3.48 17.21 -3.19
CA GLY A 189 -3.13 17.15 -4.62
C GLY A 189 -4.00 18.01 -5.54
N ASP A 190 -5.21 18.36 -5.11
CA ASP A 190 -6.14 19.20 -5.88
C ASP A 190 -5.94 20.70 -5.60
N LEU A 191 -5.09 21.07 -4.64
CA LEU A 191 -4.77 22.46 -4.33
C LEU A 191 -3.60 22.96 -5.19
N THR A 192 -3.54 24.28 -5.37
CA THR A 192 -2.33 24.95 -5.89
C THR A 192 -1.13 24.68 -4.99
N VAL A 193 0.08 24.92 -5.49
CA VAL A 193 1.33 24.68 -4.72
C VAL A 193 1.37 25.59 -3.49
N GLU A 194 0.90 26.81 -3.65
CA GLU A 194 0.81 27.86 -2.63
C GLU A 194 -0.16 27.43 -1.51
N ASN A 195 -1.37 27.04 -1.88
CA ASN A 195 -2.40 26.59 -0.94
C ASN A 195 -2.01 25.28 -0.24
N THR A 196 -1.33 24.37 -0.96
CA THR A 196 -0.76 23.16 -0.36
C THR A 196 0.27 23.49 0.72
N TRP A 197 1.14 24.48 0.48
CA TRP A 197 2.13 24.91 1.45
C TRP A 197 1.52 25.60 2.66
N GLU A 198 0.52 26.47 2.44
CA GLU A 198 -0.24 27.10 3.52
C GLU A 198 -0.93 26.05 4.40
N ALA A 199 -1.66 25.13 3.78
CA ALA A 199 -2.37 24.08 4.48
C ALA A 199 -1.40 23.15 5.23
N PHE A 200 -0.23 22.86 4.66
CA PHE A 200 0.81 22.12 5.35
C PHE A 200 1.27 22.84 6.63
N LYS A 201 1.57 24.14 6.57
CA LYS A 201 2.01 24.91 7.75
C LYS A 201 0.97 24.85 8.88
N VAL A 202 -0.32 24.94 8.53
CA VAL A 202 -1.43 24.98 9.49
C VAL A 202 -1.77 23.60 10.06
N LEU A 203 -1.68 22.55 9.24
CA LEU A 203 -2.17 21.21 9.59
C LEU A 203 -1.07 20.24 10.04
N LYS A 204 0.20 20.60 9.85
CA LYS A 204 1.33 19.79 10.33
C LYS A 204 1.21 19.54 11.83
N GLY A 205 1.33 18.27 12.22
CA GLY A 205 1.22 17.84 13.62
C GLY A 205 -0.23 17.65 14.11
N LYS A 206 -1.24 18.10 13.36
CA LYS A 206 -2.65 17.79 13.68
C LYS A 206 -2.98 16.36 13.26
N ARG A 207 -3.80 15.68 14.04
CA ARG A 207 -4.31 14.34 13.71
C ARG A 207 -5.50 14.46 12.75
N LEU A 208 -5.25 14.27 11.45
CA LEU A 208 -6.25 14.41 10.38
C LEU A 208 -7.06 13.14 10.07
N SER A 209 -6.84 12.06 10.82
CA SER A 209 -7.62 10.83 10.68
C SER A 209 -7.77 10.11 12.03
N GLY A 210 -8.85 9.36 12.17
CA GLY A 210 -9.16 8.65 13.40
C GLY A 210 -10.18 7.55 13.19
N ALA A 211 -10.43 6.80 14.25
CA ALA A 211 -11.49 5.81 14.31
C ALA A 211 -12.04 5.75 15.74
N PHE A 212 -13.24 5.20 15.91
CA PHE A 212 -13.87 4.93 17.20
C PHE A 212 -14.83 3.74 17.11
N GLY A 213 -15.27 3.25 18.27
CA GLY A 213 -16.22 2.14 18.36
C GLY A 213 -15.60 0.82 17.88
N SER A 214 -16.38 -0.01 17.18
CA SER A 214 -15.91 -1.32 16.69
C SER A 214 -14.75 -1.26 15.69
N LEU A 215 -14.55 -0.12 15.02
CA LEU A 215 -13.44 0.14 14.10
C LEU A 215 -12.20 0.76 14.79
N TYR A 216 -12.23 0.97 16.11
CA TYR A 216 -11.08 1.44 16.88
C TYR A 216 -10.00 0.36 17.04
N GLY A 217 -8.74 0.79 17.20
CA GLY A 217 -7.62 -0.10 17.51
C GLY A 217 -6.90 -0.67 16.28
N VAL A 218 -7.31 -0.28 15.06
CA VAL A 218 -6.59 -0.64 13.84
C VAL A 218 -5.21 0.02 13.85
N LYS A 219 -4.16 -0.79 13.95
CA LYS A 219 -2.77 -0.34 13.85
C LYS A 219 -2.34 -0.36 12.40
N ILE A 220 -2.09 0.83 11.85
CA ILE A 220 -1.46 0.96 10.53
C ILE A 220 0.03 0.70 10.73
N PRO A 221 0.63 -0.28 10.02
CA PRO A 221 2.05 -0.59 10.19
C PRO A 221 2.92 0.61 9.81
N GLU A 222 3.99 0.83 10.59
CA GLU A 222 4.99 1.87 10.29
C GLU A 222 5.81 1.50 9.06
N ASN A 223 6.06 0.21 8.86
CA ASN A 223 6.61 -0.29 7.61
C ASN A 223 5.51 -0.27 6.54
N LEU A 224 5.62 0.67 5.61
CA LEU A 224 4.69 0.78 4.49
C LEU A 224 5.09 -0.11 3.29
N ALA A 225 6.16 -0.90 3.40
CA ALA A 225 6.47 -1.93 2.40
C ALA A 225 5.40 -3.01 2.41
N ASP A 226 5.29 -3.75 1.32
CA ASP A 226 4.37 -4.89 1.26
C ASP A 226 4.93 -6.08 2.03
N ASP A 227 4.02 -6.79 2.71
CA ASP A 227 4.34 -8.10 3.25
C ASP A 227 4.68 -9.03 2.08
N MET A 228 5.84 -9.66 2.21
CA MET A 228 6.31 -10.61 1.23
C MET A 228 5.54 -11.92 1.40
N PRO A 229 5.18 -12.62 0.31
CA PRO A 229 4.59 -13.95 0.44
C PRO A 229 5.53 -14.87 1.24
N ASP A 230 4.98 -15.70 2.12
CA ASP A 230 5.71 -16.65 2.97
C ASP A 230 6.44 -17.75 2.19
N GLU A 231 6.19 -17.81 0.88
CA GLU A 231 6.86 -18.72 -0.04
C GLU A 231 8.27 -18.19 -0.35
N LYS A 232 9.22 -18.53 0.53
CA LYS A 232 10.67 -18.28 0.37
C LYS A 232 11.25 -18.83 -0.94
N ASP A 233 10.46 -19.58 -1.71
CA ASP A 233 10.86 -20.32 -2.90
C ASP A 233 10.20 -19.84 -4.21
N LEU A 234 9.49 -18.70 -4.24
CA LEU A 234 8.97 -18.18 -5.50
C LEU A 234 10.01 -17.36 -6.27
N PRO A 235 10.25 -17.66 -7.57
CA PRO A 235 11.11 -16.82 -8.37
C PRO A 235 10.45 -15.46 -8.64
N TYR A 236 11.25 -14.40 -8.63
CA TYR A 236 10.77 -13.05 -8.86
C TYR A 236 11.72 -12.22 -9.72
N LEU A 237 11.17 -11.20 -10.36
CA LEU A 237 11.94 -10.11 -10.96
C LEU A 237 12.02 -8.96 -9.96
N GLU A 238 13.22 -8.62 -9.52
CA GLU A 238 13.50 -7.44 -8.72
C GLU A 238 13.78 -6.26 -9.66
N MET A 239 13.04 -5.18 -9.49
CA MET A 239 13.13 -3.99 -10.33
C MET A 239 13.41 -2.77 -9.45
N LEU A 240 14.54 -2.10 -9.72
CA LEU A 240 14.92 -0.87 -9.03
C LEU A 240 14.62 0.32 -9.93
N TYR A 241 13.77 1.21 -9.44
CA TYR A 241 13.39 2.46 -10.09
C TYR A 241 14.00 3.63 -9.37
N LYS A 242 14.43 4.64 -10.14
CA LYS A 242 14.89 5.94 -9.64
C LYS A 242 13.97 7.03 -10.16
N PHE A 243 13.57 7.96 -9.31
CA PHE A 243 12.79 9.10 -9.74
C PHE A 243 13.67 10.13 -10.46
N VAL A 244 13.21 10.58 -11.63
CA VAL A 244 13.87 11.58 -12.47
C VAL A 244 12.99 12.83 -12.53
N PHE A 245 13.56 13.95 -12.10
CA PHE A 245 12.89 15.25 -12.14
C PHE A 245 12.98 15.83 -13.57
N GLY A 246 11.84 16.32 -14.06
CA GLY A 246 11.73 16.96 -15.37
C GLY A 246 10.37 17.62 -15.56
N LYS A 247 10.14 18.27 -16.72
CA LYS A 247 8.83 18.87 -17.07
C LYS A 247 7.68 17.87 -16.93
N GLN A 248 7.93 16.62 -17.28
CA GLN A 248 7.16 15.47 -16.87
C GLN A 248 8.10 14.60 -16.05
N SER A 249 7.90 14.56 -14.74
CA SER A 249 8.72 13.72 -13.87
C SER A 249 8.26 12.26 -13.97
N TYR A 250 9.20 11.32 -13.96
CA TYR A 250 8.92 9.90 -14.16
C TYR A 250 9.86 9.02 -13.33
N TYR A 251 9.55 7.72 -13.24
CA TYR A 251 10.44 6.73 -12.65
C TYR A 251 11.19 5.99 -13.75
N ASP A 252 12.51 6.05 -13.71
CA ASP A 252 13.39 5.36 -14.64
C ASP A 252 13.87 4.03 -14.07
N LEU A 253 13.77 2.96 -14.86
CA LEU A 253 14.19 1.63 -14.46
C LEU A 253 15.71 1.51 -14.53
N GLN A 254 16.35 1.47 -13.37
CA GLN A 254 17.82 1.39 -13.28
C GLN A 254 18.35 -0.04 -13.38
N MET A 255 17.61 -1.00 -12.81
CA MET A 255 18.08 -2.37 -12.72
C MET A 255 16.90 -3.34 -12.74
N THR A 256 17.08 -4.46 -13.44
CA THR A 256 16.23 -5.65 -13.33
C THR A 256 17.11 -6.84 -12.97
N ARG A 257 16.77 -7.55 -11.91
CA ARG A 257 17.45 -8.77 -11.47
C ARG A 257 16.44 -9.90 -11.37
N HIS A 258 16.65 -10.97 -12.12
CA HIS A 258 15.89 -12.20 -11.91
C HIS A 258 16.51 -12.95 -10.74
N VAL A 259 15.69 -13.25 -9.74
CA VAL A 259 16.05 -14.05 -8.58
C VAL A 259 15.27 -15.34 -8.65
N GLU A 260 16.01 -16.44 -8.78
CA GLU A 260 15.48 -17.79 -8.61
C GLU A 260 15.58 -18.19 -7.14
N PRO A 261 14.67 -19.06 -6.66
CA PRO A 261 14.73 -19.53 -5.29
C PRO A 261 16.05 -20.23 -5.01
N GLN A 262 16.68 -19.90 -3.88
CA GLN A 262 17.82 -20.66 -3.38
C GLN A 262 17.29 -22.00 -2.90
N ALA A 263 17.30 -23.02 -3.76
CA ALA A 263 17.16 -24.40 -3.31
C ALA A 263 18.21 -24.61 -2.21
N ASN A 264 17.75 -24.97 -0.99
CA ASN A 264 18.57 -25.22 0.19
C ASN A 264 20.02 -25.57 -0.16
N ASP A 265 20.97 -24.68 0.12
CA ASP A 265 22.42 -24.91 -0.04
C ASP A 265 22.94 -26.12 0.79
N ARG A 266 22.06 -26.82 1.52
CA ARG A 266 22.32 -28.07 2.23
C ARG A 266 22.54 -29.28 1.34
N GLN A 267 22.21 -29.23 0.04
CA GLN A 267 22.44 -30.38 -0.86
C GLN A 267 23.80 -30.35 -1.56
N ARG A 268 24.42 -29.17 -1.78
CA ARG A 268 25.75 -29.09 -2.42
C ARG A 268 26.88 -29.58 -1.53
N GLU A 269 26.79 -29.41 -0.21
CA GLU A 269 27.80 -29.95 0.72
C GLU A 269 27.71 -31.48 0.92
N ARG A 270 26.62 -32.12 0.48
CA ARG A 270 26.43 -33.58 0.64
C ARG A 270 26.96 -34.39 -0.54
N GLU A 271 27.16 -33.76 -1.70
CA GLU A 271 27.74 -34.40 -2.90
C GLU A 271 29.28 -34.30 -2.96
N GLU A 272 29.92 -33.49 -2.10
CA GLU A 272 31.38 -33.33 -2.03
C GLU A 272 32.06 -34.11 -0.89
N ARG A 273 31.39 -35.10 -0.27
CA ARG A 273 32.08 -36.06 0.60
C ARG A 273 32.50 -37.30 -0.19
N PRO A 274 33.81 -37.59 -0.33
CA PRO A 274 34.26 -38.87 -0.87
C PRO A 274 33.73 -39.99 0.02
N SER A 275 33.14 -41.01 -0.58
CA SER A 275 32.78 -42.25 0.09
C SER A 275 34.07 -43.04 0.34
N ASP A 276 34.43 -43.22 1.60
CA ASP A 276 35.41 -44.22 2.05
C ASP A 276 34.90 -45.63 1.69
N PRO A 277 35.68 -46.48 1.01
CA PRO A 277 35.43 -47.91 0.98
C PRO A 277 36.42 -48.60 1.93
N THR A 278 35.94 -49.06 3.08
CA THR A 278 36.65 -50.05 3.91
C THR A 278 35.89 -51.36 3.86
N GLY A 279 36.58 -52.44 3.47
CA GLY A 279 36.06 -53.81 3.42
C GLY A 279 37.09 -54.76 2.81
N GLU A 280 37.93 -55.32 3.67
CA GLU A 280 39.06 -56.22 3.43
C GLU A 280 38.65 -57.58 2.82
N ASN A 281 39.44 -58.19 1.93
CA ASN A 281 40.46 -59.22 2.26
C ASN A 281 40.93 -60.09 1.06
N GLU A 282 42.24 -60.41 1.13
CA GLU A 282 43.00 -61.57 0.60
C GLU A 282 43.50 -61.68 -0.87
N LYS A 283 44.85 -61.56 -0.97
CA LYS A 283 45.87 -62.52 -1.52
C LYS A 283 45.74 -62.99 -3.00
N VAL A 284 46.77 -63.20 -3.84
CA VAL A 284 48.25 -63.22 -3.82
C VAL A 284 48.69 -63.57 -5.27
N VAL A 285 49.85 -63.03 -5.72
CA VAL A 285 50.83 -63.60 -6.70
C VAL A 285 50.79 -63.31 -8.24
N ILE A 286 51.81 -62.51 -8.63
CA ILE A 286 52.86 -62.62 -9.69
C ILE A 286 52.49 -62.70 -11.18
N GLY A 287 53.17 -61.86 -11.99
CA GLY A 287 53.49 -62.15 -13.40
C GLY A 287 54.09 -60.97 -14.20
N ASP A 288 55.41 -60.97 -14.35
CA ASP A 288 56.26 -60.07 -15.15
C ASP A 288 55.91 -59.94 -16.65
N GLY A 289 56.36 -58.84 -17.27
CA GLY A 289 56.50 -58.76 -18.73
C GLY A 289 56.84 -57.37 -19.30
N ALA A 290 58.12 -57.03 -19.35
CA ALA A 290 58.65 -55.87 -20.08
C ALA A 290 58.76 -56.12 -21.60
N ARG A 291 58.49 -55.10 -22.44
CA ARG A 291 59.15 -54.81 -23.76
C ARG A 291 58.50 -53.59 -24.46
N THR A 292 59.19 -52.46 -24.54
CA THR A 292 59.97 -51.90 -25.68
C THR A 292 59.21 -51.13 -26.77
N VAL A 293 59.50 -49.82 -26.82
CA VAL A 293 59.95 -48.97 -27.95
C VAL A 293 59.01 -48.64 -29.13
N ALA A 294 58.75 -47.32 -29.23
CA ALA A 294 58.62 -46.42 -30.38
C ALA A 294 57.76 -46.80 -31.60
N GLY A 295 56.73 -46.00 -31.82
CA GLY A 295 56.07 -45.81 -33.11
C GLY A 295 55.38 -44.45 -33.13
N GLY A 296 55.87 -43.55 -33.99
CA GLY A 296 55.44 -42.16 -34.05
C GLY A 296 54.01 -41.98 -34.54
N GLY A 297 53.39 -40.92 -34.03
CA GLY A 297 52.11 -40.41 -34.50
C GLY A 297 51.86 -39.06 -33.83
N LEU A 298 52.06 -37.98 -34.58
CA LEU A 298 51.81 -36.60 -34.18
C LEU A 298 50.36 -36.47 -33.66
N ALA A 299 50.19 -36.44 -32.33
CA ALA A 299 48.92 -36.09 -31.70
C ALA A 299 48.64 -34.60 -31.97
N PRO A 300 47.47 -34.23 -32.52
CA PRO A 300 47.12 -32.83 -32.67
C PRO A 300 46.98 -32.18 -31.29
N LEU A 301 47.72 -31.10 -31.05
CA LEU A 301 47.47 -30.18 -29.94
C LEU A 301 46.03 -29.68 -30.05
N HIS A 302 45.12 -30.26 -29.26
CA HIS A 302 43.77 -29.75 -29.10
C HIS A 302 43.86 -28.38 -28.40
N ARG A 303 43.85 -27.31 -29.22
CA ARG A 303 43.54 -25.95 -28.75
C ARG A 303 42.20 -26.02 -28.02
N PRO A 304 42.07 -25.51 -26.78
CA PRO A 304 40.74 -25.32 -26.19
C PRO A 304 40.00 -24.31 -27.07
N GLN A 305 39.04 -24.80 -27.85
CA GLN A 305 38.05 -23.92 -28.47
C GLN A 305 37.32 -23.26 -27.31
N GLN A 306 37.59 -21.97 -27.11
CA GLN A 306 36.78 -21.11 -26.27
C GLN A 306 35.38 -21.06 -26.90
N GLY A 307 34.54 -22.02 -26.52
CA GLY A 307 33.11 -21.98 -26.79
C GLY A 307 32.58 -20.70 -26.18
N ARG A 308 32.21 -19.75 -27.03
CA ARG A 308 31.60 -18.47 -26.65
C ARG A 308 30.38 -18.80 -25.77
N LYS A 309 30.49 -18.59 -24.45
CA LYS A 309 29.35 -18.71 -23.53
C LYS A 309 28.26 -17.80 -24.06
N LYS A 310 27.17 -18.39 -24.57
CA LYS A 310 25.98 -17.64 -24.99
C LYS A 310 25.51 -16.84 -23.77
N GLN A 311 25.30 -15.53 -23.94
CA GLN A 311 24.76 -14.68 -22.88
C GLN A 311 23.41 -15.25 -22.44
N HIS A 312 23.28 -15.65 -21.18
CA HIS A 312 22.11 -16.38 -20.66
C HIS A 312 20.84 -15.50 -20.48
N TRP A 313 20.82 -14.27 -21.02
CA TRP A 313 19.75 -13.30 -20.81
C TRP A 313 18.59 -13.36 -21.81
N GLN A 314 18.20 -14.55 -22.26
CA GLN A 314 16.96 -14.70 -23.02
C GLN A 314 15.84 -15.20 -22.12
N VAL A 315 15.21 -14.25 -21.42
CA VAL A 315 13.87 -14.43 -20.85
C VAL A 315 12.97 -15.04 -21.94
N PRO A 316 12.30 -16.20 -21.72
CA PRO A 316 11.54 -16.88 -22.75
C PRO A 316 10.51 -15.95 -23.41
N PRO A 317 10.22 -16.09 -24.73
CA PRO A 317 9.30 -15.20 -25.44
C PRO A 317 7.91 -15.12 -24.79
N VAL A 318 7.44 -16.23 -24.22
CA VAL A 318 6.16 -16.32 -23.51
C VAL A 318 6.17 -15.47 -22.23
N THR A 319 7.30 -15.48 -21.51
CA THR A 319 7.54 -14.66 -20.32
C THR A 319 7.66 -13.18 -20.69
N ARG A 320 8.28 -12.81 -21.83
CA ARG A 320 8.29 -11.42 -22.34
C ARG A 320 6.89 -10.88 -22.66
N VAL A 321 6.02 -11.71 -23.25
CA VAL A 321 4.66 -11.29 -23.62
C VAL A 321 3.76 -11.15 -22.38
N ARG A 322 3.88 -12.03 -21.38
CA ARG A 322 3.20 -11.88 -20.08
C ARG A 322 3.69 -10.65 -19.34
N VAL A 323 5.00 -10.46 -19.25
CA VAL A 323 5.64 -9.31 -18.61
C VAL A 323 5.25 -7.99 -19.33
N LYS A 324 5.11 -7.96 -20.66
CA LYS A 324 4.55 -6.81 -21.42
C LYS A 324 3.08 -6.50 -21.07
N LYS A 325 2.22 -7.51 -20.91
CA LYS A 325 0.82 -7.30 -20.49
C LYS A 325 0.73 -6.80 -19.04
N THR A 326 1.63 -7.28 -18.16
CA THR A 326 1.77 -6.77 -16.78
C THR A 326 2.33 -5.35 -16.76
N TYR A 327 3.26 -4.99 -17.66
CA TYR A 327 3.73 -3.61 -17.84
C TYR A 327 2.61 -2.66 -18.29
N GLN A 328 1.66 -3.07 -19.13
CA GLN A 328 0.49 -2.24 -19.48
C GLN A 328 -0.46 -2.03 -18.28
N LYS A 329 -0.67 -3.04 -17.43
CA LYS A 329 -1.43 -2.90 -16.16
C LYS A 329 -0.67 -2.07 -15.11
N MET A 330 0.66 -2.18 -15.05
CA MET A 330 1.52 -1.39 -14.14
C MET A 330 1.73 0.04 -14.62
N GLY A 331 1.69 0.27 -15.93
CA GLY A 331 1.57 1.60 -16.52
C GLY A 331 0.39 2.33 -15.88
N TRP A 332 -0.76 1.68 -15.72
CA TRP A 332 -1.93 2.23 -15.02
C TRP A 332 -1.75 2.40 -13.51
N LEU A 333 -1.08 1.49 -12.80
CA LEU A 333 -0.84 1.65 -11.35
C LEU A 333 0.17 2.76 -11.03
N PHE A 334 1.20 2.95 -11.85
CA PHE A 334 2.14 4.09 -11.74
C PHE A 334 1.53 5.38 -12.28
N VAL A 335 0.72 5.32 -13.36
CA VAL A 335 -0.09 6.43 -13.88
C VAL A 335 -1.13 6.88 -12.85
N CYS A 336 -1.72 5.99 -12.07
CA CYS A 336 -2.60 6.38 -10.95
C CYS A 336 -1.86 7.10 -9.81
N TYR A 337 -0.53 7.01 -9.75
CA TYR A 337 0.31 7.75 -8.79
C TYR A 337 0.89 9.05 -9.37
N THR A 338 0.83 9.27 -10.70
CA THR A 338 1.36 10.48 -11.37
C THR A 338 0.33 11.30 -12.14
N HIS A 339 -0.86 10.78 -12.43
CA HIS A 339 -2.00 11.54 -12.94
C HIS A 339 -2.89 12.03 -11.80
N VAL A 340 -2.32 12.90 -10.96
CA VAL A 340 -3.08 14.01 -10.39
C VAL A 340 -2.99 15.12 -11.42
N LYS A 341 -3.88 15.05 -12.42
CA LYS A 341 -4.32 16.12 -13.35
C LYS A 341 -4.86 15.46 -14.63
N SER A 342 -6.18 15.45 -14.73
CA SER A 342 -6.89 16.21 -15.75
C SER A 342 -8.05 16.88 -15.05
#